data_AF-A0A7Y2BLT4-F1
#
_entry.id   AF-A0A7Y2BLT4-F1
#
_cell.length_a   1.000
_cell.length_b   1.000
_cell.length_c   1.000
_cell.angle_alpha   90.00
_cell.angle_beta   90.00
_cell.angle_gamma   90.00
#
_symmetry.space_group_name_H-M   'P 1'
#
loop_
_entity.id
_entity.type
_entity.pdbx_description
1 polymer ?
#
loop_
_entity_poly.entity_id
_entity_poly.type
_entity_poly.pdbx_seq_one_letter_code
_entity_poly.pdbx_strand_id
1 'polypeptide(L)'
;VTAGSVAELANKMNTLAGSRDVDAQLLEREISEYDANIARGSKMQNDDQLRRIAHVRQYLGDRLRTCDMAPILDADSMPLIAIRTQILTRKSLGGIQVDLDAQVLDTHGNAIPNLFAVGEACGFGGGGMHGKRALEGSFLGGCVYSGRVAARAIVSGKGVR
;
A
#
# COMPACT_ATOMS: atom_id res chain seq x y z
N VAL A 1 -2.54 14.57 14.79
CA VAL A 1 -3.10 15.65 15.63
C VAL A 1 -4.55 15.87 15.26
N THR A 2 -5.37 16.40 16.16
CA THR A 2 -6.78 16.75 15.90
C THR A 2 -7.07 18.19 16.33
N ALA A 3 -8.06 18.82 15.71
CA ALA A 3 -8.43 20.21 15.99
C ALA A 3 -9.86 20.55 15.54
N GLY A 4 -10.44 21.61 16.09
CA GLY A 4 -11.77 22.09 15.71
C GLY A 4 -11.78 23.09 14.54
N SER A 5 -10.60 23.51 14.07
CA SER A 5 -10.46 24.40 12.91
C SER A 5 -9.18 24.11 12.13
N VAL A 6 -9.14 24.54 10.86
CA VAL A 6 -7.98 24.37 9.99
C VAL A 6 -6.76 25.10 10.53
N ALA A 7 -6.93 26.33 11.05
CA ALA A 7 -5.85 27.12 11.62
C ALA A 7 -5.21 26.43 12.84
N GLU A 8 -6.03 25.91 13.76
CA GLU A 8 -5.55 25.16 14.92
C GLU A 8 -4.87 23.86 14.47
N LEU A 9 -5.43 23.14 13.48
CA LEU A 9 -4.86 21.91 12.95
C LEU A 9 -3.47 22.14 12.37
N ALA A 10 -3.32 23.14 11.50
CA ALA A 10 -2.05 23.49 10.86
C ALA A 10 -0.98 23.85 11.89
N ASN A 11 -1.33 24.61 12.93
CA ASN A 11 -0.41 24.92 14.01
C ASN A 11 0.05 23.65 14.77
N LYS A 12 -0.89 22.76 15.11
CA LYS A 12 -0.55 21.48 15.74
C LYS A 12 0.30 20.58 14.84
N MET A 13 0.05 20.58 13.53
CA MET A 13 0.86 19.84 12.55
C MET A 13 2.29 20.36 12.51
N ASN A 14 2.48 21.67 12.37
CA ASN A 14 3.79 22.33 12.37
C ASN A 14 4.54 22.10 13.69
N THR A 15 3.85 22.21 14.83
CA THR A 15 4.41 21.92 16.16
C THR A 15 4.90 20.47 16.24
N LEU A 16 4.10 19.51 15.78
CA LEU A 16 4.47 18.09 15.77
C LEU A 16 5.63 17.79 14.79
N ALA A 17 5.65 18.47 13.64
CA ALA A 17 6.68 18.30 12.63
C ALA A 17 8.01 18.97 13.03
N GLY A 18 7.97 19.97 13.91
CA GLY A 18 9.11 20.84 14.22
C GLY A 18 9.47 21.77 13.05
N SER A 19 8.51 22.06 12.17
CA SER A 19 8.70 22.87 10.96
C SER A 19 7.58 23.91 10.79
N ARG A 20 7.61 24.67 9.69
CA ARG A 20 6.57 25.63 9.32
C ARG A 20 6.06 25.38 7.89
N ASP A 21 6.12 24.12 7.46
CA ASP A 21 5.85 23.72 6.08
C ASP A 21 4.35 23.76 5.74
N VAL A 22 3.48 23.68 6.75
CA VAL A 22 2.02 23.70 6.57
C VAL A 22 1.51 25.14 6.68
N ASP A 23 1.12 25.73 5.56
CA ASP A 23 0.41 27.02 5.52
C ASP A 23 -1.08 26.81 5.77
N ALA A 24 -1.60 27.45 6.83
CA ALA A 24 -3.00 27.34 7.23
C ALA A 24 -3.98 27.92 6.20
N GLN A 25 -3.65 29.05 5.55
CA GLN A 25 -4.53 29.69 4.58
C GLN A 25 -4.59 28.87 3.29
N LEU A 26 -3.43 28.34 2.87
CA LEU A 26 -3.36 27.40 1.77
C LEU A 26 -4.21 26.17 2.06
N LEU A 27 -4.01 25.53 3.22
CA LEU A 27 -4.74 24.34 3.62
C LEU A 27 -6.26 24.57 3.64
N GLU A 28 -6.71 25.69 4.19
CA GLU A 28 -8.13 26.05 4.25
C GLU A 28 -8.73 26.27 2.86
N ARG A 29 -7.98 26.89 1.94
CA ARG A 29 -8.41 27.07 0.56
C ARG A 29 -8.55 25.73 -0.17
N GLU A 30 -7.54 24.85 -0.09
CA GLU A 30 -7.58 23.54 -0.75
C GLU A 30 -8.75 22.69 -0.24
N ILE A 31 -9.01 22.70 1.07
CA ILE A 31 -10.15 22.01 1.66
C ILE A 31 -11.48 22.62 1.17
N SER A 32 -11.60 23.94 1.19
CA SER A 32 -12.83 24.63 0.76
C SER A 32 -13.15 24.39 -0.72
N GLU A 33 -12.13 24.33 -1.57
CA GLU A 33 -12.28 24.00 -3.00
C GLU A 33 -12.74 22.55 -3.19
N TYR A 34 -12.22 21.61 -2.41
CA TYR A 34 -12.69 20.21 -2.39
C TYR A 34 -14.17 20.11 -1.97
N ASP A 35 -14.56 20.76 -0.86
CA ASP A 35 -15.93 20.74 -0.35
C ASP A 35 -16.90 21.40 -1.34
N ALA A 36 -16.49 22.51 -1.98
CA ALA A 36 -17.26 23.16 -3.03
C ALA A 36 -17.47 22.26 -4.25
N ASN A 37 -16.50 21.41 -4.60
CA ASN A 37 -16.66 20.43 -5.68
C ASN A 37 -17.70 19.36 -5.32
N ILE A 38 -17.76 18.92 -4.06
CA ILE A 38 -18.80 18.02 -3.58
C ILE A 38 -20.18 18.70 -3.67
N ALA A 39 -20.28 19.95 -3.22
CA ALA A 39 -21.53 20.71 -3.18
C ALA A 39 -22.17 20.94 -4.57
N ARG A 40 -21.37 20.99 -5.66
CA ARG A 40 -21.87 21.10 -7.04
C ARG A 40 -22.61 19.85 -7.53
N GLY A 41 -22.45 18.72 -6.85
CA GLY A 41 -23.07 17.44 -7.20
C GLY A 41 -22.40 16.73 -8.38
N SER A 42 -22.79 15.46 -8.57
CA SER A 42 -22.10 14.51 -9.45
C SER A 42 -22.15 14.83 -10.95
N LYS A 43 -23.10 15.67 -11.41
CA LYS A 43 -23.25 16.00 -12.84
C LYS A 43 -22.15 16.90 -13.40
N MET A 44 -21.48 17.68 -12.54
CA MET A 44 -20.44 18.64 -12.92
C MET A 44 -19.12 18.38 -12.19
N GLN A 45 -18.96 17.18 -11.62
CA GLN A 45 -17.82 16.82 -10.79
C GLN A 45 -16.64 16.35 -11.65
N ASN A 46 -15.56 17.15 -11.69
CA ASN A 46 -14.35 16.80 -12.44
C ASN A 46 -13.08 16.70 -11.57
N ASP A 47 -13.23 16.82 -10.25
CA ASP A 47 -12.13 16.61 -9.30
C ASP A 47 -11.59 15.17 -9.37
N ASP A 48 -10.27 15.02 -9.46
CA ASP A 48 -9.63 13.70 -9.63
C ASP A 48 -9.74 12.84 -8.36
N GLN A 49 -9.71 13.45 -7.18
CA GLN A 49 -9.79 12.75 -5.89
C GLN A 49 -11.18 12.12 -5.75
N LEU A 50 -12.23 12.90 -6.04
CA LEU A 50 -13.61 12.45 -6.00
C LEU A 50 -13.90 11.35 -7.05
N ARG A 51 -13.36 11.48 -8.28
CA ARG A 51 -13.46 10.43 -9.30
C ARG A 51 -12.81 9.12 -8.85
N ARG A 52 -11.66 9.18 -8.16
CA ARG A 52 -11.00 7.98 -7.60
C ARG A 52 -11.81 7.33 -6.48
N ILE A 53 -12.40 8.12 -5.58
CA ILE A 53 -13.30 7.60 -4.54
C ILE A 53 -14.52 6.93 -5.18
N ALA A 54 -15.14 7.58 -6.18
CA ALA A 54 -16.27 6.99 -6.90
C ALA A 54 -15.89 5.67 -7.60
N HIS A 55 -14.72 5.63 -8.24
CA HIS A 55 -14.24 4.45 -8.95
C HIS A 55 -13.93 3.28 -8.02
N VAL A 56 -13.19 3.50 -6.93
CA VAL A 56 -12.88 2.42 -5.98
C VAL A 56 -14.14 1.85 -5.35
N ARG A 57 -15.16 2.69 -5.12
CA ARG A 57 -16.48 2.27 -4.61
C ARG A 57 -17.31 1.47 -5.63
N GLN A 58 -16.93 1.36 -6.90
CA GLN A 58 -17.60 0.46 -7.87
C GLN A 58 -17.34 -1.01 -7.54
N TYR A 59 -16.22 -1.33 -6.89
CA TYR A 59 -15.91 -2.67 -6.43
C TYR A 59 -16.55 -2.94 -5.06
N LEU A 60 -17.35 -4.01 -4.94
CA LEU A 60 -18.13 -4.28 -3.72
C LEU A 60 -17.25 -4.42 -2.47
N GLY A 61 -16.12 -5.13 -2.58
CA GLY A 61 -15.21 -5.34 -1.45
C GLY A 61 -14.63 -4.03 -0.91
N ASP A 62 -14.38 -3.07 -1.79
CA ASP A 62 -13.84 -1.77 -1.39
C ASP A 62 -14.93 -0.80 -0.93
N ARG A 63 -16.13 -0.86 -1.54
CA ARG A 63 -17.28 -0.06 -1.14
C ARG A 63 -17.68 -0.27 0.33
N LEU A 64 -17.55 -1.50 0.84
CA LEU A 64 -17.87 -1.84 2.23
C LEU A 64 -16.93 -1.21 3.26
N ARG A 65 -15.70 -0.84 2.86
CA ARG A 65 -14.65 -0.33 3.75
C ARG A 65 -14.21 1.11 3.45
N THR A 66 -14.80 1.73 2.43
CA THR A 66 -14.48 3.08 2.00
C THR A 66 -15.69 3.96 2.30
N CYS A 67 -15.51 5.07 3.02
CA CYS A 67 -16.57 6.04 3.23
C CYS A 67 -17.08 6.61 1.90
N ASP A 68 -18.29 7.16 1.90
CA ASP A 68 -18.74 7.95 0.75
C ASP A 68 -18.04 9.31 0.71
N MET A 69 -18.18 10.03 -0.40
CA MET A 69 -17.70 11.40 -0.52
C MET A 69 -18.46 12.29 0.48
N ALA A 70 -17.72 13.03 1.31
CA ALA A 70 -18.28 13.93 2.32
C ALA A 70 -17.42 15.21 2.40
N PRO A 71 -18.03 16.38 2.67
CA PRO A 71 -17.27 17.60 2.92
C PRO A 71 -16.39 17.44 4.17
N ILE A 72 -15.17 17.94 4.11
CA ILE A 72 -14.18 17.88 5.19
C ILE A 72 -14.53 18.87 6.32
N LEU A 73 -15.08 20.05 5.98
CA LEU A 73 -15.47 21.09 6.95
C LEU A 73 -16.93 20.98 7.40
N ASP A 74 -17.58 19.85 7.18
CA ASP A 74 -18.90 19.59 7.74
C ASP A 74 -18.83 19.65 9.28
N ALA A 75 -19.70 20.46 9.88
CA ALA A 75 -19.73 20.67 11.32
C ALA A 75 -20.05 19.36 12.07
N ASP A 76 -20.85 18.48 11.46
CA ASP A 76 -21.22 17.19 12.04
C ASP A 76 -20.08 16.15 11.94
N SER A 77 -19.05 16.44 11.15
CA SER A 77 -17.87 15.56 10.93
C SER A 77 -16.64 15.95 11.75
N MET A 78 -16.77 16.93 12.66
CA MET A 78 -15.69 17.37 13.53
C MET A 78 -15.36 16.35 14.64
N PRO A 79 -14.11 16.32 15.14
CA PRO A 79 -12.98 17.21 14.82
C PRO A 79 -12.21 16.80 13.56
N LEU A 80 -11.47 17.74 12.99
CA LEU A 80 -10.51 17.45 11.93
C LEU A 80 -9.37 16.57 12.44
N ILE A 81 -8.88 15.68 11.58
CA ILE A 81 -7.78 14.76 11.89
C ILE A 81 -6.67 14.92 10.85
N ALA A 82 -5.45 15.19 11.32
CA ALA A 82 -4.24 15.17 10.50
C ALA A 82 -3.32 14.03 10.94
N ILE A 83 -2.96 13.17 10.00
CA ILE A 83 -2.06 12.03 10.18
C ILE A 83 -0.74 12.33 9.48
N ARG A 84 0.37 12.32 10.22
CA ARG A 84 1.71 12.43 9.63
C ARG A 84 2.05 11.12 8.94
N THR A 85 2.25 11.16 7.63
CA THR A 85 2.67 9.99 6.84
C THR A 85 4.17 10.07 6.52
N GLN A 86 4.81 8.91 6.43
CA GLN A 86 6.21 8.78 6.04
C GLN A 86 6.35 7.57 5.10
N ILE A 87 7.33 7.64 4.19
CA ILE A 87 7.67 6.48 3.35
C ILE A 87 8.32 5.43 4.24
N LEU A 88 7.78 4.23 4.22
CA LEU A 88 8.31 3.08 4.95
C LEU A 88 8.44 1.88 4.02
N THR A 89 9.62 1.27 4.00
CA THR A 89 9.87 0.02 3.28
C THR A 89 9.28 -1.14 4.07
N ARG A 90 8.18 -1.73 3.58
CA ARG A 90 7.46 -2.83 4.26
C ARG A 90 7.85 -4.23 3.77
N LYS A 91 8.34 -4.35 2.53
CA LYS A 91 8.59 -5.63 1.84
C LYS A 91 9.78 -5.50 0.90
N SER A 92 10.56 -6.56 0.77
CA SER A 92 11.58 -6.71 -0.26
C SER A 92 11.08 -7.62 -1.39
N LEU A 93 10.93 -7.08 -2.59
CA LEU A 93 10.49 -7.86 -3.75
C LEU A 93 11.63 -8.60 -4.45
N GLY A 94 12.87 -8.17 -4.20
CA GLY A 94 14.06 -8.91 -4.59
C GLY A 94 14.28 -10.11 -3.67
N GLY A 95 15.32 -10.88 -3.96
CA GLY A 95 15.70 -12.02 -3.14
C GLY A 95 16.65 -12.95 -3.87
N ILE A 96 16.85 -14.11 -3.27
CA ILE A 96 17.62 -15.22 -3.81
C ILE A 96 16.87 -15.78 -5.03
N GLN A 97 17.58 -15.89 -6.15
CA GLN A 97 17.03 -16.49 -7.37
C GLN A 97 16.83 -17.99 -7.13
N VAL A 98 15.65 -18.49 -7.51
CA VAL A 98 15.31 -19.92 -7.42
C VAL A 98 14.70 -20.42 -8.72
N ASP A 99 14.77 -21.74 -8.94
CA ASP A 99 13.99 -22.42 -9.98
C ASP A 99 12.54 -22.70 -9.54
N LEU A 100 11.79 -23.44 -10.38
CA LEU A 100 10.40 -23.83 -10.12
C LEU A 100 10.24 -24.88 -9.03
N ASP A 101 11.33 -25.54 -8.60
CA ASP A 101 11.37 -26.49 -7.49
C ASP A 101 11.92 -25.80 -6.20
N ALA A 102 12.06 -24.46 -6.21
CA ALA A 102 12.56 -23.60 -5.14
C ALA A 102 14.04 -23.81 -4.76
N GLN A 103 14.84 -24.44 -5.63
CA GLN A 103 16.29 -24.59 -5.45
C GLN A 103 16.99 -23.26 -5.73
N VAL A 104 17.94 -22.91 -4.88
CA VAL A 104 18.76 -21.70 -5.07
C VAL A 104 19.64 -21.84 -6.29
N LEU A 105 19.68 -20.81 -7.14
CA LEU A 105 20.53 -20.76 -8.31
C LEU A 105 21.84 -20.02 -8.03
N ASP A 106 22.94 -20.55 -8.55
CA ASP A 106 24.21 -19.84 -8.62
C ASP A 106 24.18 -18.72 -9.69
N THR A 107 25.29 -17.98 -9.83
CA THR A 107 25.41 -16.89 -10.82
C THR A 107 25.37 -17.35 -12.28
N HIS A 108 25.48 -18.65 -12.55
CA HIS A 108 25.38 -19.26 -13.88
C HIS A 108 23.98 -19.86 -14.13
N GLY A 109 23.08 -19.79 -13.16
CA GLY A 109 21.74 -20.37 -13.24
C GLY A 109 21.66 -21.86 -12.88
N ASN A 110 22.73 -22.45 -12.33
CA ASN A 110 22.71 -23.85 -11.89
C ASN A 110 22.15 -23.98 -10.47
N ALA A 111 21.35 -25.00 -10.23
CA ALA A 111 20.83 -25.30 -8.90
C ALA A 111 21.97 -25.72 -7.95
N ILE A 112 22.01 -25.11 -6.78
CA ILE A 112 22.93 -25.46 -5.69
C ILE A 112 22.32 -26.63 -4.91
N PRO A 113 22.98 -27.81 -4.87
CA PRO A 113 22.43 -28.98 -4.17
C PRO A 113 22.19 -28.72 -2.69
N ASN A 114 21.08 -29.26 -2.17
CA ASN A 114 20.63 -29.15 -0.78
C ASN A 114 20.31 -27.72 -0.30
N LEU A 115 20.22 -26.74 -1.20
CA LEU A 115 19.94 -25.35 -0.83
C LEU A 115 18.65 -24.84 -1.50
N PHE A 116 17.70 -24.42 -0.67
CA PHE A 116 16.38 -23.95 -1.08
C PHE A 116 16.07 -22.59 -0.44
N ALA A 117 15.25 -21.77 -1.13
CA ALA A 117 14.77 -20.50 -0.58
C ALA A 117 13.28 -20.30 -0.87
N VAL A 118 12.54 -19.78 0.12
CA VAL A 118 11.09 -19.62 0.08
C VAL A 118 10.66 -18.29 0.72
N GLY A 119 9.44 -17.85 0.42
CA GLY A 119 8.86 -16.64 0.98
C GLY A 119 9.64 -15.37 0.64
N GLU A 120 9.71 -14.41 1.56
CA GLU A 120 10.36 -13.10 1.31
C GLU A 120 11.82 -13.23 0.89
N ALA A 121 12.54 -14.25 1.37
CA ALA A 121 13.93 -14.50 0.97
C ALA A 121 14.11 -14.71 -0.55
N CYS A 122 13.06 -15.12 -1.26
CA CYS A 122 13.04 -15.25 -2.72
C CYS A 122 11.96 -14.36 -3.37
N GLY A 123 11.63 -13.22 -2.76
CA GLY A 123 10.68 -12.25 -3.31
C GLY A 123 9.22 -12.64 -3.15
N PHE A 124 8.87 -13.28 -2.03
CA PHE A 124 7.52 -13.74 -1.64
C PHE A 124 6.90 -14.76 -2.60
N GLY A 125 7.69 -15.68 -3.15
CA GLY A 125 7.16 -16.70 -4.05
C GLY A 125 8.20 -17.39 -4.93
N GLY A 126 9.41 -16.81 -5.03
CA GLY A 126 10.47 -17.34 -5.87
C GLY A 126 10.40 -16.86 -7.31
N GLY A 127 11.52 -17.01 -8.02
CA GLY A 127 11.58 -16.84 -9.48
C GLY A 127 11.16 -15.48 -10.02
N GLY A 128 11.20 -14.41 -9.21
CA GLY A 128 10.79 -13.08 -9.64
C GLY A 128 9.27 -12.90 -9.80
N MET A 129 8.45 -13.71 -9.12
CA MET A 129 6.98 -13.70 -9.21
C MET A 129 6.34 -12.29 -9.13
N HIS A 130 6.89 -11.39 -8.31
CA HIS A 130 6.39 -10.01 -8.18
C HIS A 130 7.14 -8.98 -9.04
N GLY A 131 8.24 -9.36 -9.71
CA GLY A 131 9.06 -8.47 -10.51
C GLY A 131 9.37 -7.15 -9.79
N LYS A 132 8.97 -6.03 -10.40
CA LYS A 132 9.17 -4.67 -9.85
C LYS A 132 8.05 -4.21 -8.92
N ARG A 133 6.86 -4.81 -8.97
CA ARG A 133 5.66 -4.36 -8.25
C ARG A 133 4.77 -5.56 -7.93
N ALA A 134 4.49 -5.75 -6.65
CA ALA A 134 3.60 -6.80 -6.18
C ALA A 134 2.14 -6.33 -6.17
N LEU A 135 1.23 -7.29 -6.35
CA LEU A 135 -0.19 -7.09 -6.11
C LEU A 135 -0.48 -7.27 -4.62
N GLU A 136 -1.27 -6.38 -4.03
CA GLU A 136 -1.67 -6.50 -2.63
C GLU A 136 -2.43 -7.82 -2.39
N GLY A 137 -2.19 -8.45 -1.23
CA GLY A 137 -2.76 -9.76 -0.89
C GLY A 137 -2.01 -10.98 -1.44
N SER A 138 -1.08 -10.83 -2.39
CA SER A 138 -0.39 -11.98 -3.00
C SER A 138 0.80 -12.56 -2.19
N PHE A 139 1.37 -11.76 -1.29
CA PHE A 139 2.59 -12.09 -0.55
C PHE A 139 2.49 -13.37 0.29
N LEU A 140 1.48 -13.46 1.15
CA LEU A 140 1.31 -14.63 2.02
C LEU A 140 1.06 -15.90 1.21
N GLY A 141 0.23 -15.78 0.17
CA GLY A 141 -0.04 -16.89 -0.76
C GLY A 141 1.24 -17.41 -1.42
N GLY A 142 2.09 -16.50 -1.89
CA GLY A 142 3.37 -16.86 -2.49
C GLY A 142 4.37 -17.47 -1.49
N CYS A 143 4.40 -17.02 -0.24
CA CYS A 143 5.16 -17.68 0.83
C CYS A 143 4.70 -19.12 1.08
N VAL A 144 3.39 -19.34 1.21
CA VAL A 144 2.82 -20.68 1.43
C VAL A 144 3.07 -21.57 0.21
N TYR A 145 2.92 -21.03 -0.99
CA TYR A 145 3.17 -21.73 -2.25
C TYR A 145 4.62 -22.19 -2.37
N SER A 146 5.58 -21.27 -2.26
CA SER A 146 7.01 -21.58 -2.36
C SER A 146 7.46 -22.57 -1.29
N GLY A 147 6.96 -22.44 -0.05
CA GLY A 147 7.18 -23.42 1.02
C GLY A 147 6.70 -24.83 0.64
N ARG A 148 5.51 -24.96 0.06
CA ARG A 148 4.96 -26.25 -0.40
C ARG A 148 5.74 -26.83 -1.56
N VAL A 149 6.19 -26.01 -2.49
CA VAL A 149 7.01 -26.42 -3.63
C VAL A 149 8.35 -26.98 -3.15
N ALA A 150 9.07 -26.24 -2.31
CA ALA A 150 10.34 -26.68 -1.74
C ALA A 150 10.20 -28.01 -0.99
N ALA A 151 9.17 -28.15 -0.14
CA ALA A 151 8.92 -29.39 0.59
C ALA A 151 8.69 -30.59 -0.34
N ARG A 152 7.94 -30.41 -1.45
CA ARG A 152 7.72 -31.47 -2.45
C ARG A 152 9.01 -31.85 -3.18
N ALA A 153 9.85 -30.88 -3.53
CA ALA A 153 11.13 -31.15 -4.16
C ALA A 153 12.03 -31.99 -3.24
N ILE A 154 12.18 -31.56 -1.97
CA ILE A 154 12.97 -32.25 -0.96
C ILE A 154 12.49 -33.70 -0.75
N VAL A 155 11.18 -33.91 -0.55
CA VAL A 155 10.63 -35.26 -0.29
C VAL A 155 10.75 -36.18 -1.51
N SER A 156 10.73 -35.64 -2.73
CA SER A 156 10.92 -36.42 -3.96
C SER A 156 12.39 -36.66 -4.33
N GLY A 157 13.34 -36.19 -3.51
CA GLY A 157 14.78 -36.30 -3.77
C GLY A 157 15.30 -35.33 -4.84
N LYS A 158 14.47 -34.41 -5.34
CA LYS A 158 14.92 -33.39 -6.30
C LYS A 158 15.80 -32.36 -5.60
N GLY A 159 17.01 -32.17 -6.12
CA GLY A 159 17.96 -31.21 -5.56
C GLY A 159 18.61 -31.66 -4.25
N VAL A 160 18.30 -32.87 -3.78
CA VAL A 160 18.87 -33.47 -2.57
C VAL A 160 19.89 -34.53 -2.99
N ARG A 161 21.05 -34.56 -2.31
CA ARG A 161 22.08 -35.59 -2.52
C ARG A 161 21.96 -36.72 -1.52
#